data_AF-A0A3M2CCI1-F1
#
_entry.id   AF-A0A3M2CCI1-F1
#
_cell.length_a   1.000
_cell.length_b   1.000
_cell.length_c   1.000
_cell.angle_alpha   90.00
_cell.angle_beta   90.00
_cell.angle_gamma   90.00
#
_symmetry.space_group_name_H-M   'P 1'
#
loop_
_entity.id
_entity.type
_entity.pdbx_description
1 polymer ?
#
loop_
_entity_poly.entity_id
_entity_poly.type
_entity_poly.pdbx_seq_one_letter_code
_entity_poly.pdbx_strand_id
1 'polypeptide(L)'
;MAESRCRELFNPPNCITLWNLPPAVEDAFEENWQRWLDEGERWAPLFKRLAALRDGDLTEAMAGFELLTSQQREAVRKLRRSAEGRAVPLPGTYSVDDEVITLLAAGFARGEPGSPAIPYARLEG
;
A
#
# COMPACT_ATOMS: atom_id res chain seq x y z
N MET A 1 -15.10 -3.48 -7.21
CA MET A 1 -13.94 -4.03 -6.47
C MET A 1 -12.95 -2.91 -6.15
N ALA A 2 -12.03 -3.10 -5.21
CA ALA A 2 -11.11 -2.04 -4.75
C ALA A 2 -10.24 -1.46 -5.88
N GLU A 3 -9.69 -2.31 -6.76
CA GLU A 3 -8.93 -1.92 -7.95
C GLU A 3 -9.69 -0.92 -8.84
N SER A 4 -10.90 -1.29 -9.29
CA SER A 4 -11.76 -0.44 -10.12
C SER A 4 -12.02 0.91 -9.47
N ARG A 5 -12.27 0.93 -8.16
CA ARG A 5 -12.48 2.19 -7.43
C ARG A 5 -11.22 3.05 -7.36
N CYS A 6 -10.05 2.43 -7.21
CA CYS A 6 -8.78 3.15 -7.20
C CYS A 6 -8.47 3.78 -8.56
N ARG A 7 -8.70 3.05 -9.65
CA ARG A 7 -8.50 3.55 -11.02
C ARG A 7 -9.46 4.69 -11.37
N GLU A 8 -10.72 4.64 -10.91
CA GLU A 8 -11.68 5.74 -11.06
C GLU A 8 -11.21 7.03 -10.35
N LEU A 9 -10.63 6.88 -9.16
CA LEU A 9 -10.21 8.02 -8.34
C LEU A 9 -8.92 8.65 -8.86
N PHE A 10 -7.96 7.84 -9.30
CA PHE A 10 -6.65 8.30 -9.72
C PHE A 10 -5.92 7.27 -10.60
N ASN A 11 -5.63 7.63 -11.84
CA ASN A 11 -4.88 6.80 -12.79
C ASN A 11 -3.98 7.64 -13.72
N PRO A 12 -2.88 8.22 -13.19
CA PRO A 12 -1.98 9.04 -14.00
C PRO A 12 -1.03 8.17 -14.85
N PRO A 13 -0.58 8.68 -16.01
CA PRO A 13 0.47 8.04 -16.79
C PRO A 13 1.82 8.06 -16.05
N ASN A 14 2.71 7.12 -16.39
CA ASN A 14 4.09 7.02 -15.88
C ASN A 14 4.21 6.91 -14.35
N CYS A 15 3.16 6.41 -13.68
CA CYS A 15 3.18 6.13 -12.27
C CYS A 15 2.70 4.71 -12.00
N ILE A 16 3.14 4.16 -10.88
CA ILE A 16 2.63 2.91 -10.34
C ILE A 16 1.76 3.18 -9.11
N THR A 17 0.79 2.30 -8.91
CA THR A 17 -0.02 2.22 -7.69
C THR A 17 -0.08 0.76 -7.26
N LEU A 18 -0.55 0.46 -6.06
CA LEU A 18 -0.74 -0.93 -5.62
C LEU A 18 -1.68 -1.74 -6.54
N TRP A 19 -2.54 -1.05 -7.31
CA TRP A 19 -3.52 -1.64 -8.23
C TRP A 19 -3.16 -1.46 -9.72
N ASN A 20 -1.94 -1.00 -9.98
CA ASN A 20 -1.34 -0.85 -11.31
C ASN A 20 0.18 -0.99 -11.15
N LEU A 21 0.63 -2.24 -11.02
CA LEU A 21 2.03 -2.61 -10.87
C LEU A 21 2.61 -3.03 -12.22
N PRO A 22 3.94 -2.99 -12.40
CA PRO A 22 4.55 -3.52 -13.62
C PRO A 22 4.36 -5.04 -13.74
N PRO A 23 4.32 -5.59 -14.97
CA PRO A 23 4.08 -7.03 -15.19
C PRO A 23 5.00 -7.95 -14.41
N ALA A 24 6.29 -7.59 -14.29
CA ALA A 24 7.26 -8.41 -13.54
C ALA A 24 6.91 -8.60 -12.05
N VAL A 25 6.23 -7.62 -11.43
CA VAL A 25 5.75 -7.73 -10.05
C VAL A 25 4.47 -8.55 -9.98
N GLU A 26 3.58 -8.39 -10.96
CA GLU A 26 2.35 -9.19 -11.05
C GLU A 26 2.69 -10.67 -11.24
N ASP A 27 3.65 -10.99 -12.11
CA ASP A 27 4.15 -12.36 -12.32
C ASP A 27 4.73 -12.94 -11.02
N ALA A 28 5.58 -12.18 -10.32
CA ALA A 28 6.14 -12.61 -9.02
C ALA A 28 5.06 -12.84 -7.96
N PHE A 29 3.99 -12.03 -7.97
CA PHE A 29 2.86 -12.22 -7.07
C PHE A 29 2.11 -13.53 -7.38
N GLU A 30 1.81 -13.79 -8.64
CA GLU A 30 1.16 -15.03 -9.09
C GLU A 30 1.98 -16.27 -8.76
N GLU A 31 3.30 -16.22 -8.94
CA GLU A 31 4.21 -17.31 -8.59
C GLU A 31 4.18 -17.67 -7.09
N ASN A 32 3.99 -16.67 -6.23
CA ASN A 32 3.97 -16.86 -4.77
C ASN A 32 2.56 -17.10 -4.20
N TRP A 33 1.52 -16.85 -5.01
CA TRP A 33 0.13 -16.82 -4.57
C TRP A 33 -0.30 -18.11 -3.86
N GLN A 34 -0.08 -19.26 -4.51
CA GLN A 34 -0.48 -20.56 -3.95
C GLN A 34 0.19 -20.83 -2.60
N ARG A 35 1.48 -20.51 -2.48
CA ARG A 35 2.24 -20.68 -1.24
C ARG A 35 1.67 -19.81 -0.12
N TRP A 36 1.33 -18.55 -0.40
CA TRP A 36 0.74 -17.67 0.61
C TRP A 36 -0.63 -18.16 1.09
N LEU A 37 -1.43 -18.77 0.20
CA LEU A 37 -2.69 -19.39 0.56
C LEU A 37 -2.47 -20.63 1.44
N ASP A 38 -1.50 -21.47 1.12
CA ASP A 38 -1.16 -22.66 1.91
C ASP A 38 -0.61 -22.26 3.31
N GLU A 39 0.10 -21.13 3.41
CA GLU A 39 0.54 -20.53 4.66
C GLU A 39 -0.53 -19.63 5.33
N GLY A 40 -1.79 -19.70 4.90
CA GLY A 40 -2.89 -18.82 5.31
C GLY A 40 -3.08 -18.71 6.84
N GLU A 41 -2.93 -19.83 7.56
CA GLU A 41 -3.06 -19.87 9.03
C GLU A 41 -2.04 -18.97 9.75
N ARG A 42 -0.85 -18.78 9.16
CA ARG A 42 0.20 -17.90 9.69
C ARG A 42 -0.26 -16.44 9.77
N TRP A 43 -1.19 -16.04 8.90
CA TRP A 43 -1.74 -14.68 8.84
C TRP A 43 -2.93 -14.48 9.77
N ALA A 44 -3.49 -15.54 10.36
CA ALA A 44 -4.68 -15.44 11.21
C ALA A 44 -4.51 -14.48 12.41
N PRO A 45 -3.37 -14.43 13.12
CA PRO A 45 -3.17 -13.44 14.20
C PRO A 45 -3.21 -11.99 13.69
N LEU A 46 -2.64 -11.72 12.52
CA LEU A 46 -2.67 -10.42 11.87
C LEU A 46 -4.11 -9.99 11.58
N PHE A 47 -4.86 -10.82 10.85
CA PHE A 47 -6.23 -10.47 10.49
C PHE A 47 -7.14 -10.33 11.71
N LYS A 48 -6.95 -11.15 12.76
CA LYS A 48 -7.69 -10.98 14.03
C LYS A 48 -7.38 -9.64 14.70
N ARG A 49 -6.11 -9.21 14.72
CA ARG A 49 -5.73 -7.90 15.28
C ARG A 49 -6.31 -6.76 14.45
N LEU A 50 -6.22 -6.84 13.12
CA LEU A 50 -6.78 -5.83 12.22
C LEU A 50 -8.31 -5.73 12.37
N ALA A 51 -9.03 -6.84 12.48
CA ALA A 51 -10.48 -6.85 12.68
C ALA A 51 -10.91 -6.25 14.04
N ALA A 52 -10.03 -6.26 15.04
CA ALA A 52 -10.27 -5.66 16.34
C ALA A 52 -9.93 -4.16 16.40
N LEU A 53 -9.28 -3.60 15.36
CA LEU A 53 -9.03 -2.17 15.28
C LEU A 53 -10.36 -1.42 15.09
N ARG A 54 -10.75 -0.65 16.11
CA ARG A 54 -11.91 0.24 16.05
C ARG A 54 -11.51 1.65 15.68
N ASP A 55 -10.46 2.13 16.34
CA ASP A 55 -9.76 3.38 16.09
C ASP A 55 -8.27 3.11 16.37
N GLY A 56 -7.36 3.58 15.53
CA GLY A 56 -5.93 3.33 15.72
C GLY A 56 -5.08 3.51 14.47
N ASP A 57 -3.78 3.66 14.66
CA ASP A 57 -2.82 3.78 13.57
C ASP A 57 -2.60 2.39 12.94
N LEU A 58 -3.18 2.17 11.75
CA LEU A 58 -2.98 0.96 10.95
C LEU A 58 -1.47 0.65 10.79
N THR A 59 -0.63 1.67 10.65
CA THR A 59 0.81 1.48 10.47
C THR A 59 1.49 0.97 11.75
N GLU A 60 0.96 1.31 12.92
CA GLU A 60 1.40 0.75 14.20
C GLU A 60 1.00 -0.72 14.35
N ALA A 61 -0.23 -1.06 13.96
CA ALA A 61 -0.69 -2.45 13.95
C ALA A 61 0.16 -3.32 13.00
N MET A 62 0.49 -2.82 11.81
CA MET A 62 1.36 -3.52 10.85
C MET A 62 2.80 -3.67 11.35
N ALA A 63 3.37 -2.65 11.99
CA ALA A 63 4.71 -2.76 12.58
C ALA A 63 4.79 -3.77 13.72
N GLY A 64 3.69 -3.99 14.46
CA GLY A 64 3.60 -5.04 15.48
C GLY A 64 3.71 -6.48 14.92
N PHE A 65 3.65 -6.64 13.60
CA PHE A 65 3.90 -7.91 12.88
C PHE A 65 5.15 -7.83 11.99
N GLU A 66 6.03 -6.85 12.23
CA GLU A 66 7.27 -6.66 11.47
C GLU A 66 7.06 -6.38 9.97
N LEU A 67 5.85 -5.99 9.56
CA LEU A 67 5.52 -5.65 8.16
C LEU A 67 5.91 -4.21 7.79
N LEU A 68 6.22 -3.37 8.79
CA LEU A 68 6.69 -2.00 8.60
C LEU A 68 7.82 -1.69 9.57
N THR A 69 8.92 -1.17 9.02
CA THR A 69 10.03 -0.63 9.80
C THR A 69 9.66 0.73 10.40
N SER A 70 10.40 1.18 11.41
CA SER A 70 10.26 2.53 11.97
C SER A 70 10.54 3.63 10.94
N GLN A 71 11.45 3.38 9.99
CA GLN A 71 11.77 4.33 8.92
C GLN A 71 10.62 4.47 7.93
N GLN A 72 10.05 3.35 7.46
CA GLN A 72 8.89 3.35 6.56
C GLN A 72 7.68 4.04 7.20
N ARG A 73 7.43 3.78 8.50
CA ARG A 73 6.35 4.47 9.23
C ARG A 73 6.55 5.98 9.26
N GLU A 74 7.77 6.44 9.54
CA GLU A 74 8.05 7.87 9.57
C GLU A 74 7.94 8.50 8.18
N ALA A 75 8.34 7.80 7.12
CA ALA A 75 8.11 8.23 5.74
C ALA A 75 6.61 8.38 5.47
N VAL A 76 5.80 7.38 5.82
CA VAL A 76 4.34 7.41 5.64
C VAL A 76 3.71 8.54 6.46
N ARG A 77 4.17 8.83 7.69
CA ARG A 77 3.69 9.97 8.52
C ARG A 77 3.88 11.33 7.87
N LYS A 78 4.91 11.49 7.04
CA LYS A 78 5.20 12.74 6.34
C LYS A 78 4.41 12.91 5.05
N LEU A 79 3.83 11.84 4.52
CA LEU A 79 2.99 11.91 3.32
C LEU A 79 1.77 12.81 3.56
N ARG A 80 1.34 13.45 2.48
CA ARG A 80 0.17 14.34 2.44
C ARG A 80 -0.69 13.96 1.25
N ARG A 81 -2.01 14.10 1.41
CA ARG A 81 -2.95 13.96 0.29
C ARG A 81 -2.68 15.09 -0.71
N SER A 82 -2.99 14.86 -1.99
CA SER A 82 -2.99 15.89 -3.02
C SER A 82 -4.01 16.99 -2.69
N ALA A 83 -3.94 18.12 -3.40
CA ALA A 83 -4.87 19.23 -3.18
C ALA A 83 -6.34 18.81 -3.37
N GLU A 84 -6.61 17.87 -4.26
CA GLU A 84 -7.94 17.30 -4.51
C GLU A 84 -8.32 16.17 -3.54
N GLY A 85 -7.43 15.81 -2.60
CA GLY A 85 -7.64 14.78 -1.60
C GLY A 85 -7.64 13.33 -2.13
N ARG A 86 -7.50 13.12 -3.44
CA ARG A 86 -7.71 11.81 -4.09
C ARG A 86 -6.46 10.96 -4.22
N ALA A 87 -5.28 11.54 -4.05
CA ALA A 87 -4.01 10.84 -4.23
C ALA A 87 -3.03 11.13 -3.10
N VAL A 88 -2.02 10.29 -2.94
CA VAL A 88 -0.92 10.44 -1.98
C VAL A 88 0.40 10.22 -2.71
N PRO A 89 1.13 11.28 -3.13
CA PRO A 89 2.39 11.13 -3.82
C PRO A 89 3.48 10.60 -2.88
N LEU A 90 4.17 9.54 -3.28
CA LEU A 90 5.48 9.21 -2.70
C LEU A 90 6.53 10.20 -3.25
N PRO A 91 7.40 10.77 -2.38
CA PRO A 91 8.35 11.79 -2.79
C PRO A 91 9.52 11.19 -3.58
N GLY A 92 9.67 11.60 -4.84
CA GLY A 92 10.81 11.23 -5.69
C GLY A 92 10.42 10.38 -6.89
N THR A 93 11.41 9.68 -7.45
CA THR A 93 11.29 8.67 -8.49
C THR A 93 11.80 7.34 -7.94
N TYR A 94 11.22 6.22 -8.38
CA TYR A 94 11.49 4.91 -7.81
C TYR A 94 11.74 3.85 -8.89
N SER A 95 12.72 2.98 -8.65
CA SER A 95 12.71 1.63 -9.18
C SER A 95 11.65 0.79 -8.49
N VAL A 96 11.16 -0.26 -9.14
CA VAL A 96 10.13 -1.12 -8.55
C VAL A 96 10.78 -2.21 -7.72
N ASP A 97 10.67 -2.07 -6.40
CA ASP A 97 11.19 -2.96 -5.38
C ASP A 97 10.21 -3.12 -4.19
N ASP A 98 10.59 -3.95 -3.21
CA ASP A 98 9.78 -4.19 -2.02
C ASP A 98 9.56 -2.92 -1.19
N GLU A 99 10.50 -1.96 -1.19
CA GLU A 99 10.39 -0.72 -0.44
C GLU A 99 9.27 0.15 -1.01
N VAL A 100 9.25 0.39 -2.33
CA VAL A 100 8.20 1.19 -2.96
C VAL A 100 6.84 0.50 -2.85
N ILE A 101 6.77 -0.83 -2.99
CA ILE A 101 5.52 -1.59 -2.83
C ILE A 101 5.01 -1.45 -1.39
N THR A 102 5.90 -1.56 -0.40
CA THR A 102 5.56 -1.38 1.02
C THR A 102 5.03 0.02 1.30
N LEU A 103 5.67 1.06 0.75
CA LEU A 103 5.23 2.45 0.90
C LEU A 103 3.90 2.72 0.17
N LEU A 104 3.67 2.11 -1.00
CA LEU A 104 2.38 2.19 -1.70
C LEU A 104 1.25 1.56 -0.87
N ALA A 105 1.49 0.41 -0.25
CA ALA A 105 0.52 -0.23 0.62
C ALA A 105 0.25 0.59 1.89
N ALA A 106 1.30 0.98 2.61
CA ALA A 106 1.17 1.74 3.86
C ALA A 106 0.64 3.16 3.65
N GLY A 107 0.87 3.75 2.47
CA GLY A 107 0.36 5.08 2.09
C GLY A 107 -1.16 5.20 2.17
N PHE A 108 -1.91 4.08 2.05
CA PHE A 108 -3.37 4.08 2.20
C PHE A 108 -3.82 4.51 3.60
N ALA A 109 -2.96 4.45 4.61
CA ALA A 109 -3.21 5.01 5.94
C ALA A 109 -3.42 6.53 5.94
N ARG A 110 -3.13 7.23 4.83
CA ARG A 110 -3.43 8.66 4.63
C ARG A 110 -4.81 8.93 4.05
N GLY A 111 -5.57 7.88 3.70
CA GLY A 111 -6.99 8.00 3.37
C GLY A 111 -7.86 8.16 4.63
N GLU A 112 -9.13 8.46 4.41
CA GLU A 112 -10.15 8.56 5.47
C GLU A 112 -11.31 7.60 5.19
N PRO A 113 -12.08 7.19 6.21
CA PRO A 113 -13.30 6.43 6.02
C PRO A 113 -14.22 7.12 4.99
N GLY A 114 -14.59 6.39 3.93
CA GLY A 114 -15.42 6.93 2.83
C GLY A 114 -14.70 7.85 1.84
N SER A 115 -13.44 8.23 2.11
CA SER A 115 -12.62 9.10 1.25
C SER A 115 -11.20 8.52 1.10
N PRO A 116 -11.04 7.41 0.36
CA PRO A 116 -9.73 6.84 0.10
C PRO A 116 -8.88 7.79 -0.74
N ALA A 117 -7.58 7.81 -0.48
CA ALA A 117 -6.60 8.55 -1.25
C ALA A 117 -5.56 7.58 -1.80
N ILE A 118 -5.33 7.60 -3.11
CA ILE A 118 -4.55 6.58 -3.82
C ILE A 118 -3.05 6.88 -3.75
N PRO A 119 -2.25 6.04 -3.07
CA PRO A 119 -0.81 6.19 -3.07
C PRO A 119 -0.23 5.87 -4.44
N TYR A 120 0.74 6.68 -4.88
CA TYR A 120 1.39 6.47 -6.16
C TYR A 120 2.87 6.87 -6.12
N ALA A 121 3.66 6.18 -6.94
CA ALA A 121 5.08 6.47 -7.14
C ALA A 121 5.33 6.81 -8.61
N ARG A 122 6.22 7.77 -8.87
CA ARG A 122 6.72 8.03 -10.22
C ARG A 122 7.87 7.06 -10.50
N LEU A 123 7.87 6.44 -11.66
CA LEU A 123 8.95 5.55 -12.06
C LEU A 123 10.21 6.35 -12.42
N GLU A 124 11.38 5.79 -12.13
CA GLU A 124 12.63 6.23 -12.76
C GLU A 124 12.54 6.00 -14.27
N GLY A 125 12.99 6.99 -15.04
CA GLY A 125 12.97 6.96 -16.51
C GLY A 125 14.20 6.33 -17.10
#